data_AF-A0A068TH11-F1
#
_entry.id   AF-A0A068TH11-F1
#
_cell.length_a   1.000
_cell.length_b   1.000
_cell.length_c   1.000
_cell.angle_alpha   90.00
_cell.angle_beta   90.00
_cell.angle_gamma   90.00
#
_symmetry.space_group_name_H-M   'P 1'
#
loop_
_entity.id
_entity.type
_entity.pdbx_description
1 polymer ?
#
loop_
_entity_poly.entity_id
_entity_poly.type
_entity_poly.pdbx_seq_one_letter_code
_entity_poly.pdbx_strand_id
1 'polypeptide(L)'
;MMTVFEGLKGELAAGTTVLALVDYNVTEFRDGDSCRYVGHVRTKPSILRTALNAPTLLLGGHRITLNAVEHEDWVSFHLDRFP
;
A
#
# COMPACT_ATOMS: atom_id res chain seq x y z
N MET A 1 6.59 -16.94 10.22
CA MET A 1 7.15 -17.05 8.85
C MET A 1 7.02 -15.70 8.16
N MET A 2 7.96 -15.34 7.28
CA MET A 2 7.90 -14.13 6.46
C MET A 2 7.86 -14.51 4.98
N THR A 3 6.93 -13.92 4.22
CA THR A 3 6.78 -14.11 2.77
C THR A 3 6.73 -12.74 2.10
N VAL A 4 7.51 -12.53 1.04
CA VAL A 4 7.56 -11.25 0.32
C VAL A 4 7.01 -11.44 -1.09
N PHE A 5 6.08 -10.56 -1.48
CA PHE A 5 5.51 -10.45 -2.81
C PHE A 5 6.02 -9.16 -3.45
N GLU A 6 6.85 -9.28 -4.48
CA GLU A 6 7.50 -8.14 -5.13
C GLU A 6 7.00 -7.92 -6.56
N GLY A 7 7.16 -6.69 -7.07
CA GLY A 7 6.86 -6.34 -8.46
C GLY A 7 5.37 -6.32 -8.79
N LEU A 8 4.52 -6.09 -7.80
CA LEU A 8 3.08 -5.98 -7.98
C LEU A 8 2.73 -4.64 -8.60
N LYS A 9 1.69 -4.63 -9.44
CA LYS A 9 1.18 -3.43 -10.10
C LYS A 9 -0.27 -3.21 -9.71
N GLY A 10 -0.61 -1.96 -9.40
CA GLY A 10 -1.98 -1.63 -8.99
C GLY A 10 -2.32 -0.17 -9.18
N GLU A 11 -3.62 0.10 -9.23
CA GLU A 11 -4.18 1.44 -9.16
C GLU A 11 -4.20 1.89 -7.70
N LEU A 12 -3.51 2.98 -7.39
CA LEU A 12 -3.68 3.73 -6.15
C LEU A 12 -4.83 4.70 -6.33
N ALA A 13 -5.90 4.55 -5.57
CA ALA A 13 -7.11 5.36 -5.67
C ALA A 13 -7.53 5.97 -4.33
N ALA A 14 -8.07 7.19 -4.38
CA ALA A 14 -8.74 7.87 -3.29
C ALA A 14 -10.25 7.77 -3.49
N GLY A 15 -10.91 6.87 -2.76
CA GLY A 15 -12.30 6.50 -3.02
C GLY A 15 -12.46 5.95 -4.44
N THR A 16 -13.27 6.62 -5.27
CA THR A 16 -13.50 6.23 -6.68
C THR A 16 -12.52 6.86 -7.67
N THR A 17 -11.62 7.74 -7.20
CA THR A 17 -10.70 8.48 -8.07
C THR A 17 -9.35 7.80 -8.11
N VAL A 18 -8.96 7.30 -9.28
CA VAL A 18 -7.60 6.77 -9.50
C VAL A 18 -6.60 7.91 -9.49
N LEU A 19 -5.60 7.83 -8.61
CA LEU A 19 -4.53 8.82 -8.48
C LEU A 19 -3.35 8.47 -9.40
N ALA A 20 -2.93 7.20 -9.41
CA ALA A 20 -1.84 6.73 -10.26
C ALA A 20 -1.81 5.20 -10.38
N LEU A 21 -1.17 4.71 -11.43
CA LEU A 21 -0.66 3.34 -11.52
C LEU A 21 0.70 3.29 -10.84
N VAL A 22 0.88 2.36 -9.92
CA VAL A 22 2.07 2.26 -9.07
C VAL A 22 2.57 0.82 -8.99
N ASP A 23 3.88 0.69 -8.83
CA ASP A 23 4.50 -0.56 -8.40
C ASP A 23 4.52 -0.60 -6.87
N TYR A 24 4.24 -1.78 -6.30
CA TYR A 24 4.27 -2.00 -4.87
C TYR A 24 4.72 -3.42 -4.51
N ASN A 25 5.18 -3.56 -3.28
CA ASN A 25 5.52 -4.85 -2.69
C ASN A 25 4.65 -5.07 -1.45
N VAL A 26 4.39 -6.34 -1.09
CA VAL A 26 3.70 -6.71 0.14
C VAL A 26 4.50 -7.77 0.85
N THR A 27 4.71 -7.58 2.15
CA THR A 27 5.31 -8.58 3.03
C THR A 27 4.24 -9.10 3.97
N GLU A 28 4.01 -10.40 3.92
CA GLU A 28 3.21 -11.12 4.89
C GLU A 28 4.12 -11.58 6.04
N PHE A 29 3.73 -11.24 7.27
CA PHE A 29 4.29 -11.82 8.48
C PHE A 29 3.24 -12.69 9.14
N ARG A 30 3.53 -13.99 9.25
CA ARG A 30 2.70 -14.96 9.98
C ARG A 30 3.31 -15.28 11.34
N ASP A 31 2.47 -15.22 12.36
CA ASP A 31 2.78 -15.65 13.72
C ASP A 31 1.61 -16.50 14.26
N GLY A 32 1.78 -17.82 14.25
CA GLY A 32 0.69 -18.77 14.48
C GLY A 32 -0.46 -18.57 13.49
N ASP A 33 -1.66 -18.34 14.01
CA ASP A 33 -2.88 -18.05 13.24
C ASP A 33 -3.00 -16.56 12.84
N SER A 34 -2.12 -15.70 13.34
CA SER A 34 -2.15 -14.27 13.06
C SER A 34 -1.34 -13.93 11.81
N CYS A 35 -1.93 -13.15 10.91
CA CYS A 35 -1.26 -12.63 9.72
C CYS A 35 -1.30 -11.10 9.74
N ARG A 36 -0.18 -10.45 9.43
CA ARG A 36 -0.11 -9.01 9.14
C ARG A 36 0.53 -8.78 7.78
N TYR A 37 0.02 -7.81 7.04
CA TYR A 37 0.50 -7.47 5.71
C TYR A 37 0.99 -6.03 5.70
N VAL A 38 2.28 -5.85 5.46
CA VAL A 38 2.91 -4.54 5.33
C VAL A 38 3.44 -4.41 3.92
N GLY A 39 2.98 -3.40 3.20
CA GLY A 39 3.46 -3.11 1.87
C GLY A 39 4.21 -1.80 1.77
N HIS A 40 4.94 -1.65 0.66
CA HIS A 40 5.60 -0.41 0.30
C HIS A 40 5.19 -0.05 -1.12
N VAL A 41 4.78 1.20 -1.30
CA VAL A 41 4.40 1.72 -2.63
C VAL A 41 5.31 2.88 -2.99
N ARG A 42 5.80 2.85 -4.23
CA ARG A 42 6.63 3.92 -4.77
C ARG A 42 5.80 4.82 -5.67
N THR A 43 5.73 6.11 -5.36
CA THR A 43 4.99 7.08 -6.19
C THR A 43 5.51 8.49 -6.02
N LYS A 44 5.03 9.41 -6.86
CA LYS A 44 5.45 10.81 -6.83
C LYS A 44 5.01 11.47 -5.51
N PRO A 45 5.81 12.40 -4.95
CA PRO A 45 5.44 13.12 -3.73
C PRO A 45 4.08 13.82 -3.80
N SER A 46 3.69 14.33 -4.98
CA SER A 46 2.38 14.96 -5.19
C SER A 46 1.22 13.97 -5.01
N ILE A 47 1.37 12.74 -5.52
CA ILE A 47 0.40 11.67 -5.37
C ILE A 47 0.31 11.22 -3.92
N LEU A 48 1.45 11.07 -3.23
CA LEU A 48 1.49 10.74 -1.81
C LEU A 48 0.73 11.78 -0.97
N ARG A 49 0.95 13.07 -1.21
CA ARG A 49 0.23 14.14 -0.51
C ARG A 49 -1.28 14.06 -0.74
N THR A 50 -1.72 13.80 -1.96
CA THR A 50 -3.15 13.61 -2.24
C THR A 50 -3.69 12.37 -1.52
N ALA A 51 -2.95 11.27 -1.54
CA ALA A 51 -3.35 10.03 -0.90
C ALA A 51 -3.46 10.16 0.63
N LEU A 52 -2.49 10.82 1.29
CA LEU A 52 -2.51 11.05 2.74
C LEU A 52 -3.73 11.86 3.22
N ASN A 53 -4.31 12.68 2.36
CA ASN A 53 -5.51 13.46 2.68
C ASN A 53 -6.82 12.75 2.28
N ALA A 54 -6.73 11.55 1.69
CA ALA A 54 -7.91 10.82 1.25
C ALA A 54 -8.59 10.12 2.45
N PRO A 55 -9.93 10.20 2.57
CA PRO A 55 -10.66 9.50 3.63
C PRO A 55 -10.69 7.99 3.44
N THR A 56 -10.46 7.51 2.22
CA THR A 56 -10.41 6.08 1.89
C THR A 56 -9.39 5.89 0.78
N LEU A 57 -8.45 4.96 1.00
CA LEU A 57 -7.44 4.59 0.03
C LEU A 57 -7.61 3.14 -0.39
N LEU A 58 -7.45 2.93 -1.69
CA LEU A 58 -7.46 1.63 -2.32
C LEU A 58 -6.16 1.45 -3.11
N LEU A 59 -5.59 0.25 -3.07
CA LEU A 59 -4.47 -0.17 -3.90
C LEU A 59 -4.77 -1.53 -4.50
N GLY A 60 -4.85 -1.61 -5.83
CA GLY A 60 -5.19 -2.86 -6.53
C GLY A 60 -6.56 -3.42 -6.11
N GLY A 61 -7.50 -2.55 -5.71
CA GLY A 61 -8.82 -2.95 -5.19
C GLY A 61 -8.85 -3.31 -3.70
N HIS A 62 -7.72 -3.27 -2.99
CA HIS A 62 -7.65 -3.53 -1.55
C HIS A 62 -7.63 -2.23 -0.77
N ARG A 63 -8.37 -2.17 0.35
CA ARG A 63 -8.28 -1.04 1.27
C ARG A 63 -6.91 -1.04 1.94
N ILE A 64 -6.26 0.12 1.92
CA ILE A 64 -4.97 0.32 2.58
C ILE A 64 -5.04 1.48 3.57
N THR A 65 -4.16 1.43 4.57
CA THR A 65 -3.88 2.55 5.46
C THR A 65 -2.42 2.92 5.29
N LEU A 66 -2.13 4.15 4.86
CA LEU A 66 -0.77 4.65 4.79
C LEU A 66 -0.24 4.86 6.21
N ASN A 67 1.02 4.47 6.41
CA ASN A 67 1.71 4.57 7.68
C ASN A 67 2.65 5.78 7.64
N ALA A 68 3.95 5.58 7.88
CA ALA A 68 4.95 6.63 7.80
C ALA A 68 5.49 6.79 6.37
N VAL A 69 5.76 8.05 5.99
CA VAL A 69 6.57 8.34 4.81
C VAL A 69 8.01 8.05 5.19
N GLU A 70 8.56 6.96 4.64
CA GLU A 70 9.93 6.51 4.94
C GLU A 70 10.97 7.23 4.07
N HIS A 71 10.56 7.64 2.85
CA HIS A 71 11.38 8.40 1.91
C HIS A 71 10.49 9.27 1.00
N GLU A 72 11.04 10.27 0.30
CA GLU A 72 10.25 11.22 -0.50
C GLU A 72 9.34 10.56 -1.56
N ASP A 73 9.73 9.40 -2.06
CA ASP A 73 9.02 8.62 -3.07
C ASP A 73 8.52 7.26 -2.56
N TRP A 74 8.67 6.96 -1.26
CA TRP A 74 8.38 5.64 -0.69
C TRP A 74 7.58 5.75 0.62
N VAL A 75 6.44 5.06 0.65
CA VAL A 75 5.55 5.03 1.83
C VAL A 75 5.19 3.59 2.16
N SER A 76 5.20 3.25 3.45
CA SER A 76 4.68 1.98 3.93
C SER A 76 3.16 2.07 4.12
N PHE A 77 2.49 0.93 3.94
CA PHE A 77 1.05 0.81 4.13
C PHE A 77 0.69 -0.53 4.76
N HIS A 78 -0.44 -0.57 5.44
CA HIS A 78 -1.03 -1.80 5.94
C HIS A 78 -2.19 -2.25 5.06
N LEU A 79 -2.32 -3.57 4.92
CA LEU A 79 -3.45 -4.25 4.29
C LEU A 79 -4.14 -5.13 5.33
N ASP A 80 -5.48 -5.11 5.32
CA ASP A 80 -6.27 -6.03 6.14
C ASP A 80 -6.16 -7.49 5.63
N ARG A 81 -6.05 -7.64 4.31
CA ARG A 81 -5.92 -8.94 3.63
C ARG A 81 -5.15 -8.79 2.32
N PHE A 82 -4.35 -9.81 2.01
CA PHE A 82 -3.64 -9.96 0.75
C PHE A 82 -3.66 -11.43 0.35
N PRO A 83 -3.90 -11.78 -0.93
CA PRO A 83 -3.97 -13.18 -1.36
C PRO A 83 -2.67 -13.93 -1.14
#